data_AF-A0A327JLX3-F1
#
_entry.id   AF-A0A327JLX3-F1
#
_cell.length_a   1.000
_cell.length_b   1.000
_cell.length_c   1.000
_cell.angle_alpha   90.00
_cell.angle_beta   90.00
_cell.angle_gamma   90.00
#
_symmetry.space_group_name_H-M   'P 1'
#
loop_
_entity.id
_entity.type
_entity.pdbx_description
1 polymer ?
#
loop_
_entity_poly.entity_id
_entity_poly.type
_entity_poly.pdbx_seq_one_letter_code
_entity_poly.pdbx_strand_id
1 'polypeptide(L)'
;MSRADFHLLTTWDVPAAPERVWAELMRPQDWPAWWPAVIRADVIDPGEASGVGSRLRFEWKTALPFRMAFDILTTRVEPLALIEGRAS
;
A
#
# COMPACT_ATOMS: atom_id res chain seq x y z
N MET A 1 1.55 19.87 21.98
CA MET A 1 2.05 19.77 20.59
C MET A 1 0.83 19.84 19.70
N SER A 2 0.75 20.80 18.76
CA SER A 2 -0.35 20.82 17.79
C SER A 2 -0.11 19.71 16.76
N ARG A 3 -1.17 18.97 16.45
CA ARG A 3 -1.16 17.99 15.37
C ARG A 3 -1.48 18.74 14.08
N ALA A 4 -0.61 18.65 13.10
CA ALA A 4 -0.90 19.13 11.75
C ALA A 4 -1.51 17.96 10.98
N ASP A 5 -2.70 18.18 10.41
CA ASP A 5 -3.35 17.20 9.54
C ASP A 5 -3.06 17.55 8.08
N PHE A 6 -2.50 16.59 7.35
CA PHE A 6 -2.15 16.74 5.95
C PHE A 6 -3.00 15.78 5.11
N HIS A 7 -3.57 16.30 4.02
CA HIS A 7 -4.31 15.51 3.05
C HIS A 7 -3.56 15.56 1.72
N LEU A 8 -2.93 14.44 1.37
CA LEU A 8 -2.12 14.28 0.17
C LEU A 8 -2.91 13.44 -0.82
N LEU A 9 -3.24 14.01 -1.97
CA LEU A 9 -3.95 13.30 -3.05
C LEU A 9 -3.05 13.21 -4.27
N THR A 10 -3.02 12.03 -4.89
CA THR A 10 -2.31 11.81 -6.15
C THR A 10 -3.22 11.02 -7.08
N THR A 11 -3.25 11.38 -8.36
CA THR A 11 -4.09 10.74 -9.38
C THR A 11 -3.22 10.28 -10.53
N TRP A 12 -3.31 8.99 -10.86
CA TRP A 12 -2.54 8.36 -11.94
C TRP A 12 -3.51 7.87 -13.01
N ASP A 13 -3.21 8.19 -14.27
CA ASP A 13 -3.88 7.61 -15.42
C ASP A 13 -2.99 6.46 -15.94
N VAL A 14 -3.53 5.24 -15.92
CA VAL A 14 -2.78 4.03 -16.24
C VAL A 14 -3.45 3.38 -17.45
N PRO A 15 -2.72 3.15 -18.56
CA PRO A 15 -3.28 2.57 -19.78
C PRO A 15 -3.47 1.04 -19.65
N ALA A 16 -4.31 0.61 -18.71
CA ALA A 16 -4.65 -0.78 -18.45
C ALA A 16 -6.09 -0.91 -17.97
N ALA A 17 -6.67 -2.11 -18.14
CA ALA A 17 -7.99 -2.41 -17.60
C ALA A 17 -7.99 -2.35 -16.05
N PRO A 18 -9.07 -1.84 -15.41
CA PRO A 18 -9.16 -1.73 -13.95
C PRO A 18 -8.88 -3.04 -13.22
N GLU A 19 -9.30 -4.17 -13.78
CA GLU A 19 -9.12 -5.50 -13.21
C GLU A 19 -7.64 -5.89 -13.14
N ARG A 20 -6.85 -5.46 -14.14
CA ARG A 20 -5.42 -5.70 -14.16
C ARG A 20 -4.73 -4.87 -13.09
N VAL A 21 -5.06 -3.58 -12.99
CA VAL A 21 -4.51 -2.69 -11.95
C VAL A 21 -4.87 -3.22 -10.56
N TRP A 22 -6.12 -3.62 -10.37
CA TRP A 22 -6.59 -4.21 -9.13
C TRP A 22 -5.81 -5.47 -8.74
N ALA A 23 -5.60 -6.39 -9.68
CA ALA A 23 -4.85 -7.62 -9.42
C ALA A 23 -3.42 -7.35 -8.96
N GLU A 24 -2.75 -6.34 -9.52
CA GLU A 24 -1.40 -5.93 -9.10
C GLU A 24 -1.42 -5.23 -7.72
N LEU A 25 -2.40 -4.37 -7.46
CA LEU A 25 -2.52 -3.68 -6.17
C LEU A 25 -2.86 -4.64 -5.02
N MET A 26 -3.59 -5.73 -5.28
CA MET A 26 -3.90 -6.75 -4.29
C MET A 26 -2.72 -7.67 -3.93
N ARG A 27 -1.55 -7.48 -4.55
CA ARG A 27 -0.34 -8.31 -4.35
C ARG A 27 0.85 -7.47 -3.90
N PRO A 28 0.76 -6.82 -2.72
CA PRO A 28 1.80 -5.91 -2.23
C PRO A 28 3.20 -6.51 -2.15
N GLN A 29 3.32 -7.82 -1.88
CA GLN A 29 4.60 -8.54 -1.88
C GLN A 29 5.31 -8.55 -3.25
N ASP A 30 4.56 -8.38 -4.34
CA ASP A 30 5.09 -8.36 -5.71
C ASP A 30 5.49 -6.94 -6.14
N TRP A 31 5.09 -5.90 -5.39
CA TRP A 31 5.38 -4.50 -5.73
C TRP A 31 6.87 -4.17 -5.89
N PRO A 32 7.81 -4.69 -5.08
CA PRO A 32 9.24 -4.40 -5.28
C PRO A 32 9.77 -4.78 -6.67
N ALA A 33 9.10 -5.69 -7.38
CA ALA A 33 9.53 -6.09 -8.73
C ALA A 33 9.27 -5.02 -9.80
N TRP A 34 8.30 -4.12 -9.58
CA TRP A 34 7.87 -3.14 -10.58
C TRP A 34 7.75 -1.71 -10.06
N TRP A 35 7.74 -1.49 -8.74
CA TRP A 35 7.69 -0.18 -8.10
C TRP A 35 9.01 0.11 -7.34
N PRO A 36 9.97 0.81 -7.96
CA PRO A 36 11.32 0.98 -7.39
C PRO A 36 11.40 1.72 -6.05
N ALA A 37 10.35 2.43 -5.65
CA ALA A 37 10.28 3.11 -4.35
C ALA A 37 9.96 2.15 -3.20
N VAL A 38 9.34 1.00 -3.50
CA VAL A 38 9.03 -0.05 -2.53
C VAL A 38 10.22 -1.01 -2.49
N ILE A 39 10.95 -1.00 -1.38
CA ILE A 39 12.10 -1.89 -1.17
C ILE A 39 11.60 -3.27 -0.76
N ARG A 40 10.60 -3.32 0.13
CA ARG A 40 10.07 -4.57 0.68
C ARG A 40 8.63 -4.40 1.15
N ALA A 41 7.87 -5.49 1.06
CA ALA A 41 6.50 -5.60 1.53
C ALA A 41 6.27 -7.00 2.10
N ASP A 42 6.37 -7.14 3.42
CA ASP A 42 6.19 -8.42 4.11
C ASP A 42 4.81 -8.52 4.71
N VAL A 43 4.16 -9.67 4.54
CA VAL A 43 2.93 -9.99 5.26
C VAL A 43 3.29 -10.40 6.69
N ILE A 44 2.84 -9.60 7.66
CA ILE A 44 2.97 -9.90 9.10
C ILE A 44 1.75 -10.69 9.58
N ASP A 45 0.57 -10.34 9.08
CA ASP A 45 -0.68 -11.05 9.32
C ASP A 45 -1.49 -11.06 8.00
N PRO A 46 -1.91 -12.23 7.50
CA PRO A 46 -2.68 -12.31 6.27
C PRO A 46 -4.11 -11.75 6.39
N GLY A 47 -4.66 -11.63 7.60
CA GLY A 47 -6.05 -11.21 7.81
C GLY A 47 -7.07 -12.18 7.20
N GLU A 48 -8.22 -11.64 6.81
CA GLU A 48 -9.29 -12.39 6.16
C GLU A 48 -8.99 -12.65 4.68
N ALA A 49 -9.72 -13.59 4.05
CA ALA A 49 -9.59 -13.90 2.62
C ALA A 49 -9.91 -12.71 1.71
N SER A 50 -10.67 -11.72 2.20
CA SER A 50 -10.95 -10.45 1.53
C SER A 50 -9.75 -9.50 1.51
N GLY A 51 -8.72 -9.76 2.32
CA GLY A 51 -7.59 -8.88 2.60
C GLY A 51 -7.82 -7.92 3.76
N VAL A 52 -9.06 -7.76 4.25
CA VAL A 52 -9.35 -6.94 5.42
C VAL A 52 -8.70 -7.54 6.66
N GLY A 53 -8.12 -6.69 7.52
CA GLY A 53 -7.39 -7.12 8.70
C GLY A 53 -5.95 -7.55 8.42
N SER A 54 -5.53 -7.65 7.15
CA SER A 54 -4.14 -7.95 6.82
C SER A 54 -3.22 -6.85 7.34
N ARG A 55 -2.07 -7.25 7.89
CA ARG A 55 -1.02 -6.34 8.34
C ARG A 55 0.24 -6.60 7.54
N LEU A 56 0.76 -5.55 6.92
CA LEU A 56 1.97 -5.59 6.13
C LEU A 56 3.02 -4.65 6.67
N ARG A 57 4.28 -5.07 6.66
CA ARG A 57 5.43 -4.21 6.93
C ARG A 57 6.03 -3.77 5.61
N PHE A 58 6.08 -2.46 5.38
CA PHE A 58 6.74 -1.90 4.22
C PHE A 58 8.09 -1.30 4.56
N GLU A 59 9.02 -1.36 3.60
CA GLU A 59 10.23 -0.56 3.57
C GLU A 59 10.24 0.25 2.27
N TRP A 60 10.40 1.58 2.38
CA TRP A 60 10.35 2.53 1.28
C TRP A 60 11.67 3.28 1.14
N LYS A 61 12.04 3.55 -0.12
CA LYS A 61 13.08 4.52 -0.47
C LYS A 61 12.46 5.90 -0.55
N THR A 62 13.05 6.87 0.15
CA THR A 62 12.63 8.28 0.06
C THR A 62 13.54 9.07 -0.89
N ALA A 63 13.18 10.31 -1.20
CA ALA A 63 14.02 11.22 -2.00
C ALA A 63 15.35 11.59 -1.28
N LEU A 64 15.39 11.44 0.04
CA LEU A 64 16.57 11.60 0.87
C LEU A 64 17.26 10.25 1.09
N PRO A 65 18.52 10.17 1.56
CA PRO A 65 19.25 8.90 1.78
C PRO A 65 18.67 8.03 2.93
N PHE A 66 17.43 8.27 3.33
CA PHE A 66 16.74 7.55 4.39
C PHE A 66 15.79 6.51 3.82
N ARG A 67 15.72 5.39 4.52
CA ARG A 67 14.69 4.36 4.35
C ARG A 67 13.63 4.56 5.40
N MET A 68 12.38 4.38 5.01
CA MET A 68 11.23 4.51 5.88
C MET A 68 10.54 3.16 6.00
N ALA A 69 10.28 2.72 7.22
CA ALA A 69 9.55 1.49 7.48
C ALA A 69 8.36 1.76 8.40
N PHE A 70 7.22 1.16 8.07
CA PHE A 70 5.97 1.28 8.83
C PHE A 70 5.08 0.09 8.54
N ASP A 71 4.13 -0.15 9.45
CA ASP A 71 3.12 -1.19 9.26
C ASP A 71 1.85 -0.55 8.69
N ILE A 72 1.21 -1.24 7.74
CA ILE A 72 -0.12 -0.91 7.24
C ILE A 72 -1.09 -2.00 7.69
N LEU A 73 -2.20 -1.60 8.32
CA LEU A 73 -3.36 -2.44 8.54
C LEU A 73 -4.42 -2.14 7.47
N THR A 74 -4.81 -3.14 6.69
CA THR A 74 -5.91 -3.01 5.72
C THR A 74 -7.25 -2.95 6.45
N THR A 75 -7.97 -1.83 6.35
CA THR A 75 -9.23 -1.59 7.07
C THR A 75 -10.46 -1.86 6.22
N ARG A 76 -10.34 -1.71 4.89
CA ARG A 76 -11.47 -1.89 3.96
C ARG A 76 -10.97 -2.25 2.57
N VAL A 77 -11.71 -3.16 1.93
CA VAL A 77 -11.49 -3.56 0.55
C VAL A 77 -12.84 -3.61 -0.15
N GLU A 78 -13.00 -2.82 -1.20
CA GLU A 78 -14.17 -2.83 -2.08
C GLU A 78 -13.67 -3.16 -3.50
N PRO A 79 -13.99 -4.34 -4.05
CA PRO A 79 -13.46 -4.80 -5.32
C PRO A 79 -13.56 -3.76 -6.44
N LEU A 80 -12.44 -3.52 -7.12
CA LEU A 80 -12.31 -2.55 -8.23
C LEU A 80 -12.57 -1.08 -7.87
N ALA A 81 -12.74 -0.76 -6.58
CA ALA A 81 -13.13 0.58 -6.13
C ALA A 81 -12.19 1.14 -5.06
N LEU A 82 -11.82 0.34 -4.05
CA LEU A 82 -11.09 0.85 -2.89
C LEU A 82 -10.22 -0.22 -2.21
N ILE A 83 -9.00 0.18 -1.87
CA ILE A 83 -8.16 -0.48 -0.86
C ILE A 83 -7.79 0.61 0.14
N GLU A 84 -8.20 0.43 1.39
CA GLU A 84 -7.94 1.39 2.46
C GLU A 84 -7.01 0.76 3.50
N GLY A 85 -5.96 1.50 3.86
CA GLY A 85 -4.98 1.08 4.85
C GLY A 85 -4.72 2.18 5.87
N ARG A 86 -4.46 1.78 7.12
CA ARG A 86 -4.03 2.66 8.20
C ARG A 86 -2.58 2.36 8.57
N ALA A 87 -1.74 3.39 8.52
CA ALA A 87 -0.35 3.30 8.93
C ALA A 87 -0.16 3.40 10.45
N SER A 88 0.87 2.74 10.98
CA SER A 88 1.36 2.84 12.36
C SER A 88 2.87 2.70 12.45
#